data_AF-A0A1Z4JIF7-F1
#
_entry.id   AF-A0A1Z4JIF7-F1
#
_cell.length_a   1.000
_cell.length_b   1.000
_cell.length_c   1.000
_cell.angle_alpha   90.00
_cell.angle_beta   90.00
_cell.angle_gamma   90.00
#
_symmetry.space_group_name_H-M   'P 1'
#
loop_
_entity.id
_entity.type
_entity.pdbx_description
1 polymer ?
#
loop_
_entity_poly.entity_id
_entity_poly.type
_entity_poly.pdbx_seq_one_letter_code
_entity_poly.pdbx_strand_id
1 'polypeptide(L)'
;MVRFFRKRGSRKQIARIEVKGAIAGATRKRVLENLKVIEEREFPALLLRIDSPGGTVGDSQEIYEALKRLREKVKIVASYGNISASGGVYIGMGAQHIMSNPGTITGSIGVILRGNNIERLLEKVGVSFKVIKSGPYKDILSFDRELTEPEQKILQELIDISYSQFVQTVAESRNLPEETVRTFADGRIFTGQQALALGVVDRLGTEEDARRWACELVGLDPEKTKTFNFEEKKSVVSRFTSNDRLDGLIGALPPLVVGMDWLEFELETCGLPLWLYRP
;
A
#
# COMPACT_ATOMS: atom_id res chain seq x y z
N MET A 1 -10.12 6.60 -35.21
CA MET A 1 -10.02 5.13 -35.04
C MET A 1 -8.53 4.77 -35.02
N VAL A 2 -7.88 4.86 -33.85
CA VAL A 2 -6.43 4.59 -33.72
C VAL A 2 -6.24 3.11 -33.42
N ARG A 3 -5.77 2.38 -34.43
CA ARG A 3 -5.53 0.94 -34.40
C ARG A 3 -4.19 0.72 -33.69
N PHE A 4 -4.20 0.49 -32.37
CA PHE A 4 -3.00 0.11 -31.64
C PHE A 4 -2.45 -1.21 -32.21
N PHE A 5 -1.20 -1.19 -32.67
CA PHE A 5 -0.50 -2.40 -33.11
C PHE A 5 -0.47 -3.41 -31.96
N ARG A 6 -1.25 -4.49 -32.11
CA ARG A 6 -1.30 -5.64 -31.20
C ARG A 6 0.07 -6.33 -31.21
N LYS A 7 0.99 -5.93 -30.31
CA LYS A 7 2.30 -6.57 -30.17
C LYS A 7 2.10 -8.01 -29.69
N ARG A 8 2.21 -8.98 -30.61
CA ARG A 8 2.11 -10.45 -30.38
C ARG A 8 2.98 -11.00 -29.23
N GLY A 9 3.91 -10.22 -28.68
CA GLY A 9 4.85 -10.64 -27.63
C GLY A 9 4.28 -10.68 -26.20
N SER A 10 3.29 -9.86 -25.83
CA SER A 10 2.81 -9.76 -24.44
C SER A 10 2.14 -11.05 -23.93
N ARG A 11 1.48 -11.80 -24.82
CA ARG A 11 0.88 -13.11 -24.49
C ARG A 11 1.90 -14.19 -24.10
N LYS A 12 3.20 -13.93 -24.30
CA LYS A 12 4.32 -14.83 -23.93
C LYS A 12 5.20 -14.26 -22.81
N GLN A 13 4.73 -13.22 -22.12
CA GLN A 13 5.47 -12.54 -21.06
C GLN A 13 4.60 -12.42 -19.82
N ILE A 14 5.23 -12.25 -18.66
CA ILE A 14 4.55 -11.93 -17.40
C ILE A 14 4.72 -10.44 -17.14
N ALA A 15 3.64 -9.72 -16.83
CA ALA A 15 3.75 -8.34 -16.39
C ALA A 15 4.26 -8.29 -14.95
N ARG A 16 5.11 -7.32 -14.61
CA ARG A 16 5.56 -7.09 -13.23
C ARG A 16 5.27 -5.65 -12.82
N ILE A 17 4.51 -5.48 -11.75
CA ILE A 17 4.34 -4.19 -11.07
C ILE A 17 4.97 -4.29 -9.69
N GLU A 18 5.74 -3.27 -9.32
CA GLU A 18 6.28 -3.11 -7.99
C GLU A 18 5.62 -1.93 -7.28
N VAL A 19 5.08 -2.21 -6.10
CA VAL A 19 4.49 -1.23 -5.18
C VAL A 19 5.44 -1.10 -4.00
N LYS A 20 6.32 -0.11 -4.07
CA LYS A 20 7.30 0.18 -3.03
C LYS A 20 6.92 1.45 -2.27
N GLY A 21 7.13 1.44 -0.96
CA GLY A 21 6.87 2.60 -0.10
C GLY A 21 5.39 2.80 0.20
N ALA A 22 5.02 4.00 0.63
CA ALA A 22 3.66 4.29 1.05
C ALA A 22 2.67 4.34 -0.14
N ILE A 23 1.44 3.90 0.12
CA ILE A 23 0.35 3.90 -0.85
C ILE A 23 -0.43 5.21 -0.72
N ALA A 24 -0.17 6.13 -1.64
CA ALA A 24 -0.86 7.41 -1.78
C ALA A 24 -1.32 7.62 -3.23
N GLY A 25 -1.86 8.80 -3.53
CA GLY A 25 -2.41 9.15 -4.84
C GLY A 25 -1.45 8.94 -6.02
N ALA A 26 -0.15 9.21 -5.84
CA ALA A 26 0.86 8.97 -6.88
C ALA A 26 1.04 7.47 -7.18
N THR A 27 1.22 6.66 -6.13
CA THR A 27 1.29 5.20 -6.22
C THR A 27 0.03 4.62 -6.84
N ARG A 28 -1.16 5.03 -6.37
CA ARG A 28 -2.44 4.60 -6.96
C ARG A 28 -2.51 4.90 -8.45
N LYS A 29 -2.28 6.15 -8.86
CA LYS A 29 -2.37 6.55 -10.26
C LYS A 29 -1.45 5.70 -11.14
N ARG A 30 -0.19 5.53 -10.72
CA ARG A 30 0.79 4.70 -11.44
C ARG A 30 0.34 3.25 -11.56
N VAL A 31 -0.12 2.65 -10.46
CA VAL A 31 -0.58 1.25 -10.46
C VAL A 31 -1.79 1.10 -11.38
N LEU A 32 -2.80 1.97 -11.27
CA LEU A 32 -4.00 1.91 -12.12
C LEU A 32 -3.70 2.09 -13.62
N GLU A 33 -2.78 2.98 -13.98
CA GLU A 33 -2.31 3.14 -15.36
C GLU A 33 -1.64 1.85 -15.86
N ASN A 34 -0.78 1.23 -15.05
CA ASN A 34 -0.13 -0.03 -15.41
C ASN A 34 -1.13 -1.18 -15.56
N LEU A 35 -2.12 -1.30 -14.66
CA LEU A 35 -3.17 -2.33 -14.75
C LEU A 35 -3.98 -2.21 -16.05
N LYS A 36 -4.29 -0.98 -16.51
CA LYS A 36 -4.93 -0.76 -17.81
C LYS A 36 -4.07 -1.27 -18.97
N VAL A 37 -2.77 -0.96 -18.96
CA VAL A 37 -1.84 -1.46 -19.99
C VAL A 37 -1.72 -2.98 -19.97
N ILE A 38 -1.78 -3.60 -18.78
CA ILE A 38 -1.77 -5.07 -18.64
C ILE A 38 -2.99 -5.68 -19.32
N GLU A 39 -4.17 -5.12 -19.07
CA GLU A 39 -5.42 -5.56 -19.66
C GLU A 39 -5.44 -5.36 -21.19
N GLU A 40 -5.10 -4.16 -21.66
CA GLU A 40 -5.10 -3.80 -23.09
C GLU A 40 -4.10 -4.64 -23.91
N ARG A 41 -2.96 -4.99 -23.32
CA ARG A 41 -1.95 -5.82 -23.96
C ARG A 41 -2.17 -7.32 -23.74
N GLU A 42 -3.24 -7.70 -23.05
CA GLU A 42 -3.63 -9.08 -22.79
C GLU A 42 -2.48 -9.92 -22.20
N PHE A 43 -1.81 -9.40 -21.18
CA PHE A 43 -0.82 -10.21 -20.46
C PHE A 43 -1.53 -11.39 -19.76
N PRO A 44 -0.98 -12.61 -19.84
CA PRO A 44 -1.60 -13.79 -19.24
C PRO A 44 -1.50 -13.78 -17.71
N ALA A 45 -0.44 -13.18 -17.16
CA ALA A 45 -0.23 -13.07 -15.72
C ALA A 45 0.44 -11.75 -15.30
N LEU A 46 0.19 -11.38 -14.05
CA LEU A 46 0.80 -10.27 -13.32
C LEU A 46 1.52 -10.80 -12.07
N LEU A 47 2.82 -10.54 -11.97
CA LEU A 47 3.57 -10.58 -10.73
C LEU A 47 3.46 -9.22 -10.02
N LEU A 48 2.72 -9.17 -8.92
CA LEU A 48 2.53 -7.97 -8.11
C LEU A 48 3.50 -8.01 -6.92
N ARG A 49 4.65 -7.34 -7.04
CA ARG A 49 5.61 -7.21 -5.95
C ARG A 49 5.17 -6.09 -5.01
N ILE A 50 5.00 -6.39 -3.73
CA ILE A 50 4.56 -5.43 -2.70
C ILE A 50 5.68 -5.30 -1.68
N ASP A 51 6.21 -4.10 -1.50
CA ASP A 51 7.15 -3.76 -0.44
C ASP A 51 6.74 -2.43 0.20
N SER A 52 5.66 -2.50 0.99
CA SER A 52 4.92 -1.33 1.46
C SER A 52 4.49 -1.47 2.93
N PRO A 53 4.67 -0.43 3.76
CA PRO A 53 4.13 -0.37 5.10
C PRO A 53 2.61 -0.10 5.14
N GLY A 54 1.98 0.17 3.99
CA GLY A 54 0.59 0.58 3.89
C GLY A 54 0.44 1.97 3.29
N GLY A 55 -0.63 2.69 3.66
CA GLY A 55 -0.92 4.01 3.13
C GLY A 55 -2.36 4.44 3.41
N THR A 56 -2.93 5.28 2.54
CA THR A 56 -4.30 5.76 2.72
C THR A 56 -5.31 4.66 2.39
N VAL A 57 -6.46 4.69 3.08
CA VAL A 57 -7.54 3.71 2.90
C VAL A 57 -8.11 3.77 1.48
N GLY A 58 -8.45 4.98 1.01
CA GLY A 58 -9.05 5.17 -0.32
C GLY A 58 -8.13 4.76 -1.46
N ASP A 59 -6.83 5.09 -1.38
CA ASP A 59 -5.90 4.71 -2.44
C ASP A 59 -5.70 3.19 -2.50
N SER A 60 -5.64 2.53 -1.34
CA SER A 60 -5.55 1.08 -1.25
C SER A 60 -6.80 0.38 -1.79
N GLN A 61 -8.00 0.92 -1.49
CA GLN A 61 -9.27 0.41 -1.99
C GLN A 61 -9.39 0.50 -3.51
N GLU A 62 -9.02 1.63 -4.11
CA GLU A 62 -9.06 1.77 -5.58
C GLU A 62 -8.13 0.77 -6.29
N ILE A 63 -6.93 0.55 -5.75
CA ILE A 63 -5.99 -0.44 -6.28
C ILE A 63 -6.57 -1.86 -6.12
N TYR A 64 -7.09 -2.19 -4.94
CA TYR A 64 -7.71 -3.49 -4.67
C TYR A 64 -8.87 -3.79 -5.62
N GLU A 65 -9.80 -2.85 -5.82
CA GLU A 65 -10.94 -3.03 -6.71
C GLU A 65 -10.50 -3.16 -8.19
N ALA A 66 -9.44 -2.47 -8.60
CA ALA A 66 -8.87 -2.65 -9.93
C ALA A 66 -8.22 -4.03 -10.10
N LEU A 67 -7.47 -4.50 -9.10
CA LEU A 67 -6.88 -5.84 -9.10
C LEU A 67 -7.97 -6.92 -9.10
N LYS A 68 -9.01 -6.78 -8.26
CA LYS A 68 -10.15 -7.69 -8.19
C LYS A 68 -10.85 -7.85 -9.54
N ARG A 69 -11.03 -6.76 -10.30
CA ARG A 69 -11.57 -6.84 -11.68
C ARG A 69 -10.60 -7.47 -12.66
N LEU A 70 -9.32 -7.12 -12.58
CA LEU A 70 -8.29 -7.64 -13.49
C LEU A 70 -8.10 -9.15 -13.32
N ARG A 71 -8.24 -9.67 -12.09
CA ARG A 71 -8.02 -11.07 -11.75
C ARG A 71 -9.00 -12.04 -12.44
N GLU A 72 -10.14 -11.55 -12.93
CA GLU A 72 -11.08 -12.33 -13.74
C GLU A 72 -10.50 -12.70 -15.12
N LYS A 73 -9.51 -11.95 -15.61
CA LYS A 73 -8.91 -12.13 -16.95
C LYS A 73 -7.42 -12.50 -16.90
N VAL A 74 -6.72 -12.06 -15.85
CA VAL A 74 -5.26 -12.20 -15.70
C VAL A 74 -4.97 -12.97 -14.42
N LYS A 75 -4.03 -13.92 -14.47
CA LYS A 75 -3.55 -14.59 -13.25
C LYS A 75 -2.63 -13.66 -12.47
N ILE A 76 -2.99 -13.31 -11.25
CA ILE A 76 -2.22 -12.41 -10.40
C ILE A 76 -1.59 -13.22 -9.26
N VAL A 77 -0.27 -13.15 -9.20
CA VAL A 77 0.52 -13.66 -8.07
C VAL A 77 1.13 -12.47 -7.35
N ALA A 78 0.68 -12.20 -6.13
CA ALA A 78 1.32 -11.23 -5.26
C ALA A 78 2.56 -11.85 -4.60
N SER A 79 3.63 -11.08 -4.53
CA SER A 79 4.84 -11.43 -3.79
C SER A 79 5.09 -10.37 -2.73
N TYR A 80 5.03 -10.78 -1.46
CA TYR A 80 5.34 -9.89 -0.34
C TYR A 80 6.85 -9.75 -0.16
N GLY A 81 7.27 -8.49 -0.06
CA GLY A 81 8.65 -8.04 0.05
C GLY A 81 9.19 -8.08 1.48
N ASN A 82 10.02 -7.10 1.82
CA ASN A 82 10.52 -6.97 3.18
C ASN A 82 9.37 -6.60 4.13
N ILE A 83 8.53 -5.65 3.72
CA ILE A 83 7.34 -5.22 4.43
C ILE A 83 6.13 -5.31 3.51
N SER A 84 5.03 -5.90 3.96
CA SER A 84 3.74 -5.89 3.26
C SER A 84 2.65 -5.87 4.31
N ALA A 85 2.43 -4.69 4.90
CA ALA A 85 1.58 -4.49 6.05
C ALA A 85 0.43 -3.51 5.73
N SER A 86 -0.66 -3.55 6.50
CA SER A 86 -1.80 -2.63 6.37
C SER A 86 -2.30 -2.51 4.93
N GLY A 87 -2.29 -1.32 4.31
CA GLY A 87 -2.64 -1.13 2.89
C GLY A 87 -1.90 -2.07 1.92
N GLY A 88 -0.67 -2.50 2.24
CA GLY A 88 0.07 -3.50 1.47
C GLY A 88 -0.59 -4.89 1.50
N VAL A 89 -1.11 -5.32 2.66
CA VAL A 89 -1.95 -6.53 2.76
C VAL A 89 -3.24 -6.32 1.98
N TYR A 90 -3.87 -5.15 2.14
CA TYR A 90 -5.14 -4.81 1.50
C TYR A 90 -5.06 -4.97 -0.04
N ILE A 91 -4.06 -4.38 -0.70
CA ILE A 91 -3.90 -4.54 -2.15
C ILE A 91 -3.50 -5.98 -2.53
N GLY A 92 -2.77 -6.68 -1.65
CA GLY A 92 -2.41 -8.09 -1.83
C GLY A 92 -3.64 -9.00 -1.92
N MET A 93 -4.72 -8.68 -1.19
CA MET A 93 -5.99 -9.40 -1.27
C MET A 93 -6.65 -9.33 -2.65
N GLY A 94 -6.22 -8.39 -3.52
CA GLY A 94 -6.65 -8.32 -4.91
C GLY A 94 -6.11 -9.45 -5.80
N ALA A 95 -5.06 -10.15 -5.37
CA ALA A 95 -4.47 -11.28 -6.09
C ALA A 95 -5.18 -12.61 -5.78
N GLN A 96 -5.15 -13.56 -6.71
CA GLN A 96 -5.65 -14.93 -6.46
C GLN A 96 -4.65 -15.76 -5.64
N HIS A 97 -3.37 -15.42 -5.74
CA HIS A 97 -2.26 -16.16 -5.16
C HIS A 97 -1.29 -15.20 -4.49
N ILE A 98 -0.86 -15.52 -3.28
CA ILE A 98 0.03 -14.69 -2.48
C ILE A 98 1.18 -15.55 -1.97
N MET A 99 2.40 -15.13 -2.27
CA MET A 99 3.62 -15.71 -1.77
C MET A 99 4.36 -14.72 -0.86
N SER A 100 4.97 -15.21 0.21
CA SER A 100 5.72 -14.37 1.14
C SER A 100 7.02 -15.04 1.55
N ASN A 101 8.07 -14.26 1.79
CA ASN A 101 9.25 -14.80 2.45
C ASN A 101 8.89 -15.15 3.91
N PRO A 102 9.49 -16.20 4.52
CA PRO A 102 9.22 -16.55 5.91
C PRO A 102 9.38 -15.40 6.89
N GLY A 103 10.36 -14.51 6.63
CA GLY A 103 10.70 -13.35 7.45
C GLY A 103 10.05 -12.02 7.04
N THR A 104 9.19 -11.98 6.03
CA THR A 104 8.44 -10.76 5.66
C THR A 104 7.68 -10.23 6.88
N ILE A 105 7.71 -8.91 7.10
CA ILE A 105 6.83 -8.24 8.06
C ILE A 105 5.49 -7.95 7.37
N THR A 106 4.43 -8.59 7.82
CA THR A 106 3.09 -8.43 7.27
C THR A 106 2.04 -8.31 8.38
N GLY A 107 0.76 -8.44 8.05
CA GLY A 107 -0.34 -8.14 8.96
C GLY A 107 -0.60 -6.65 9.04
N SER A 108 -0.67 -6.11 10.25
CA SER A 108 -1.16 -4.76 10.51
C SER A 108 -2.54 -4.53 9.88
N ILE A 109 -3.40 -5.55 9.98
CA ILE A 109 -4.78 -5.46 9.52
C ILE A 109 -5.54 -4.66 10.57
N GLY A 110 -5.75 -3.39 10.25
CA GLY A 110 -6.27 -2.38 11.16
C GLY A 110 -6.27 -1.02 10.47
N VAL A 111 -7.01 -0.08 11.03
CA VAL A 111 -7.07 1.31 10.57
C VAL A 111 -6.83 2.19 11.77
N ILE A 112 -5.97 3.20 11.61
CA ILE A 112 -5.66 4.16 12.65
C ILE A 112 -5.88 5.57 12.13
N LEU A 113 -6.29 6.45 13.03
CA LEU A 113 -6.25 7.88 12.84
C LEU A 113 -5.58 8.48 14.07
N ARG A 114 -4.68 9.43 13.83
CA ARG A 114 -3.86 10.04 14.87
C ARG A 114 -3.99 11.56 14.79
N GLY A 115 -4.40 12.17 15.90
CA GLY A 115 -4.23 13.60 16.16
C GLY A 115 -3.13 13.83 17.18
N ASN A 116 -2.51 15.01 17.16
CA ASN A 116 -1.56 15.43 18.18
C ASN A 116 -2.15 16.63 18.91
N ASN A 117 -2.19 16.61 20.24
CA ASN A 117 -2.58 17.76 21.05
C ASN A 117 -1.34 18.36 21.75
N ILE A 118 -1.11 19.65 21.52
CA ILE A 118 -0.03 20.46 22.10
C ILE A 118 -0.55 21.71 22.83
N GLU A 119 -1.85 21.76 23.17
CA GLU A 119 -2.51 22.85 23.93
C GLU A 119 -1.66 23.31 25.12
N ARG A 120 -1.23 22.38 25.98
CA ARG A 120 -0.41 22.68 27.17
C ARG A 120 0.96 23.30 26.84
N LEU A 121 1.53 23.01 25.67
CA LEU A 121 2.77 23.64 25.23
C LEU A 121 2.50 25.07 24.78
N LEU A 122 1.41 25.29 24.02
CA LEU A 122 1.00 26.60 23.53
C LEU A 122 0.66 27.55 24.69
N GLU A 123 -0.05 27.05 25.71
CA GLU A 123 -0.35 27.79 26.94
C GLU A 123 0.93 28.28 27.63
N LYS A 124 1.96 27.43 27.76
CA LYS A 124 3.24 27.78 28.39
C LYS A 124 3.98 28.90 27.67
N VAL A 125 3.82 29.02 26.35
CA VAL A 125 4.44 30.07 25.54
C VAL A 125 3.49 31.25 25.28
N GLY A 126 2.33 31.26 25.94
CA GLY A 126 1.35 32.35 25.86
C GLY A 126 0.61 32.44 24.52
N VAL A 127 0.56 31.35 23.75
CA VAL A 127 -0.15 31.29 22.47
C VAL A 127 -1.54 30.70 22.67
N SER A 128 -2.55 31.39 22.14
CA SER A 128 -3.93 30.89 22.06
C SER A 128 -4.53 31.25 20.71
N PHE A 129 -5.35 30.36 20.16
CA PHE A 129 -6.04 30.57 18.90
C PHE A 129 -7.50 30.94 19.16
N LYS A 130 -8.03 31.90 18.39
CA LYS A 130 -9.47 32.22 18.35
C LYS A 130 -10.06 31.64 17.07
N VAL A 131 -10.82 30.55 17.20
CA VAL A 131 -11.40 29.84 16.06
C VAL A 131 -12.83 30.32 15.81
N ILE A 132 -13.10 30.84 14.62
CA ILE A 132 -14.46 31.10 14.11
C ILE A 132 -14.73 30.10 13.00
N LYS A 133 -15.75 29.25 13.17
CA LYS A 133 -16.04 28.10 12.30
C LYS A 133 -17.50 28.08 11.86
N SER A 134 -17.75 27.58 10.65
CA SER A 134 -19.10 27.46 10.07
C SER A 134 -19.92 26.30 10.62
N GLY A 135 -19.31 25.40 11.41
CA GLY A 135 -19.97 24.27 12.05
C GLY A 135 -19.13 23.73 13.22
N PRO A 136 -19.75 22.99 14.17
CA PRO A 136 -19.11 22.60 15.41
C PRO A 136 -17.89 21.68 15.24
N TYR A 137 -17.86 20.86 14.19
CA TYR A 137 -16.83 19.82 13.97
C TYR A 137 -15.79 20.19 12.89
N LYS A 138 -15.79 21.44 12.42
CA LYS A 138 -14.93 21.90 11.31
C LYS A 138 -13.43 21.95 11.67
N ASP A 139 -13.12 21.82 12.94
CA ASP A 139 -11.82 21.85 13.61
C ASP A 139 -11.58 20.55 14.40
N ILE A 140 -12.25 19.46 14.05
CA ILE A 140 -11.99 18.15 14.66
C ILE A 140 -10.50 17.78 14.47
N LEU A 141 -9.88 17.20 15.50
CA LEU A 141 -8.43 16.96 15.59
C LEU A 141 -7.56 18.22 15.58
N SER A 142 -8.11 19.37 15.96
CA SER A 142 -7.33 20.56 16.28
C SER A 142 -6.19 20.21 17.25
N PHE A 143 -4.98 20.71 16.96
CA PHE A 143 -3.80 20.40 17.77
C PHE A 143 -3.71 21.25 19.06
N ASP A 144 -4.58 22.25 19.17
CA ASP A 144 -4.53 23.32 20.16
C ASP A 144 -5.63 23.20 21.22
N ARG A 145 -6.39 22.09 21.21
CA ARG A 145 -7.38 21.76 22.24
C ARG A 145 -7.61 20.26 22.35
N GLU A 146 -8.15 19.83 23.48
CA GLU A 146 -8.62 18.45 23.64
C GLU A 146 -9.79 18.09 22.68
N LEU A 147 -9.84 16.80 22.34
CA LEU A 147 -10.93 16.20 21.57
C LEU A 147 -12.18 16.08 22.44
N THR A 148 -13.33 16.49 21.91
CA THR A 148 -14.60 16.36 22.64
C THR A 148 -15.20 14.95 22.47
N GLU A 149 -16.08 14.51 23.38
CA GLU A 149 -16.75 13.20 23.27
C GLU A 149 -17.52 13.01 21.95
N PRO A 150 -18.31 13.99 21.45
CA PRO A 150 -18.99 13.85 20.17
C PRO A 150 -18.02 13.70 18.98
N GLU A 151 -16.89 14.40 19.02
CA GLU A 151 -15.85 14.29 18.00
C GLU A 151 -15.17 12.92 18.04
N GLN A 152 -14.86 12.41 19.23
CA GLN A 152 -14.31 11.07 19.40
C GLN A 152 -15.25 10.02 18.83
N LYS A 153 -16.56 10.13 19.09
CA LYS A 153 -17.55 9.21 18.53
C LYS A 153 -17.58 9.24 17.01
N ILE A 154 -17.57 10.42 16.40
CA ILE A 154 -17.54 10.58 14.93
C ILE A 154 -16.30 9.90 14.33
N LEU A 155 -15.12 10.11 14.93
CA LEU A 155 -13.87 9.52 14.45
C LEU A 155 -13.84 8.01 14.66
N GLN A 156 -14.38 7.52 15.78
CA GLN A 156 -14.47 6.09 16.05
C GLN A 156 -15.38 5.39 15.03
N GLU A 157 -16.55 5.95 14.73
CA GLU A 157 -17.46 5.41 13.70
C GLU A 157 -16.77 5.34 12.32
N LEU A 158 -16.00 6.37 11.94
CA LEU A 158 -15.23 6.38 10.70
C LEU A 158 -14.19 5.24 10.64
N ILE A 159 -13.48 5.02 11.75
CA ILE A 159 -12.47 3.97 11.86
C ILE A 159 -13.11 2.58 11.86
N ASP A 160 -14.22 2.40 12.59
CA ASP A 160 -14.92 1.11 12.68
C ASP A 160 -15.47 0.65 11.33
N ILE A 161 -16.00 1.57 10.53
CA ILE A 161 -16.45 1.30 9.16
C ILE A 161 -15.27 0.85 8.29
N SER A 162 -14.18 1.62 8.29
CA SER A 162 -12.98 1.33 7.49
C SER A 162 -12.33 0.00 7.89
N TYR A 163 -12.27 -0.26 9.20
CA TYR A 163 -11.75 -1.51 9.75
C TYR A 163 -12.61 -2.70 9.35
N SER A 164 -13.94 -2.58 9.46
CA SER A 164 -14.87 -3.65 9.07
C SER A 164 -14.73 -4.01 7.59
N GLN A 165 -14.57 -3.01 6.71
CA GLN A 165 -14.31 -3.23 5.28
C GLN A 165 -12.99 -3.99 5.05
N PHE A 166 -11.95 -3.71 5.84
CA PHE A 166 -10.68 -4.41 5.71
C PHE A 166 -10.79 -5.87 6.18
N VAL A 167 -11.42 -6.12 7.32
CA VAL A 167 -11.70 -7.48 7.81
C VAL A 167 -12.48 -8.27 6.77
N GLN A 168 -13.57 -7.70 6.23
CA GLN A 168 -14.39 -8.33 5.21
C GLN A 168 -13.58 -8.63 3.94
N THR A 169 -12.74 -7.69 3.51
CA THR A 169 -11.87 -7.86 2.33
C THR A 169 -10.93 -9.06 2.49
N VAL A 170 -10.31 -9.21 3.66
CA VAL A 170 -9.43 -10.35 3.97
C VAL A 170 -10.24 -11.64 4.05
N ALA A 171 -11.39 -11.63 4.73
CA ALA A 171 -12.29 -12.77 4.87
C ALA A 171 -12.74 -13.31 3.50
N GLU A 172 -13.26 -12.43 2.63
CA GLU A 172 -13.70 -12.78 1.28
C GLU A 172 -12.55 -13.29 0.40
N SER A 173 -11.41 -12.61 0.43
CA SER A 173 -10.29 -12.92 -0.47
C SER A 173 -9.56 -14.20 -0.08
N ARG A 174 -9.55 -14.54 1.21
CA ARG A 174 -8.89 -15.73 1.74
C ARG A 174 -9.87 -16.86 2.07
N ASN A 175 -11.16 -16.67 1.81
CA ASN A 175 -12.24 -17.60 2.14
C ASN A 175 -12.18 -18.04 3.62
N LEU A 176 -12.03 -17.06 4.51
CA LEU A 176 -12.01 -17.25 5.96
C LEU A 176 -13.29 -16.68 6.58
N PRO A 177 -13.83 -17.30 7.65
CA PRO A 177 -14.87 -16.64 8.45
C PRO A 177 -14.38 -15.30 9.00
N GLU A 178 -15.24 -14.29 9.00
CA GLU A 178 -14.88 -12.97 9.55
C GLU A 178 -14.44 -13.07 11.02
N GLU A 179 -15.06 -13.93 11.82
CA GLU A 179 -14.68 -14.13 13.22
C GLU A 179 -13.24 -14.61 13.33
N THR A 180 -12.81 -15.51 12.44
CA THR A 180 -11.42 -16.00 12.37
C THR A 180 -10.48 -14.86 12.02
N VAL A 181 -10.82 -14.03 11.03
CA VAL A 181 -9.98 -12.87 10.65
C VAL A 181 -9.83 -11.91 11.81
N ARG A 182 -10.90 -11.62 12.55
CA ARG A 182 -10.86 -10.74 13.73
C ARG A 182 -9.91 -11.23 14.82
N THR A 183 -9.60 -12.52 14.91
CA THR A 183 -8.62 -13.03 15.90
C THR A 183 -7.19 -12.53 15.68
N PHE A 184 -6.84 -12.16 14.44
CA PHE A 184 -5.51 -11.67 14.08
C PHE A 184 -5.51 -10.28 13.43
N ALA A 185 -6.69 -9.69 13.21
CA ALA A 185 -6.87 -8.36 12.65
C ALA A 185 -7.05 -7.29 13.73
N ASP A 186 -6.12 -7.18 14.66
CA ASP A 186 -6.14 -6.15 15.73
C ASP A 186 -5.03 -5.10 15.55
N GLY A 187 -4.51 -4.98 14.32
CA GLY A 187 -3.42 -4.07 13.97
C GLY A 187 -2.02 -4.60 14.28
N ARG A 188 -1.86 -5.77 14.91
CA ARG A 188 -0.54 -6.36 15.15
C ARG A 188 0.16 -6.76 13.84
N ILE A 189 1.48 -6.70 13.81
CA ILE A 189 2.29 -7.29 12.75
C ILE A 189 2.56 -8.78 13.03
N PHE A 190 2.82 -9.55 11.98
CA PHE A 190 3.26 -10.94 12.06
C PHE A 190 4.18 -11.28 10.90
N THR A 191 4.93 -12.38 11.02
CA THR A 191 5.86 -12.83 9.98
C THR A 191 5.14 -13.50 8.81
N GLY A 192 5.78 -13.61 7.65
CA GLY A 192 5.26 -14.40 6.53
C GLY A 192 4.98 -15.87 6.91
N GLN A 193 5.81 -16.45 7.78
CA GLN A 193 5.58 -17.79 8.34
C GLN A 193 4.24 -17.88 9.12
N GLN A 194 3.96 -16.88 9.96
CA GLN A 194 2.70 -16.80 10.69
C GLN A 194 1.52 -16.50 9.75
N ALA A 195 1.75 -15.66 8.73
CA ALA A 195 0.74 -15.34 7.71
C ALA A 195 0.26 -16.59 6.97
N LEU A 196 1.16 -17.55 6.69
CA LEU A 196 0.79 -18.83 6.08
C LEU A 196 -0.10 -19.63 7.02
N ALA A 197 0.26 -19.74 8.29
CA ALA A 197 -0.53 -20.47 9.29
C ALA A 197 -1.92 -19.84 9.52
N LEU A 198 -2.03 -18.52 9.39
CA LEU A 198 -3.30 -17.77 9.49
C LEU A 198 -4.11 -17.77 8.19
N GLY A 199 -3.60 -18.33 7.10
CA GLY A 199 -4.27 -18.36 5.79
C GLY A 199 -4.22 -17.04 5.02
N VAL A 200 -3.44 -16.06 5.46
CA VAL A 200 -3.29 -14.75 4.80
C VAL A 200 -2.48 -14.86 3.51
N VAL A 201 -1.52 -15.78 3.47
CA VAL A 201 -0.73 -16.10 2.27
C VAL A 201 -0.86 -17.57 1.91
N ASP A 202 -0.58 -17.93 0.66
CA ASP A 202 -0.74 -19.29 0.13
C ASP A 202 0.54 -20.11 0.25
N ARG A 203 1.70 -19.47 0.04
CA ARG A 203 3.00 -20.14 -0.02
C ARG A 203 4.10 -19.29 0.58
N LEU A 204 5.12 -19.99 1.07
CA LEU A 204 6.39 -19.37 1.40
C LEU A 204 7.36 -19.49 0.24
N GLY A 205 8.10 -18.42 -0.03
CA GLY A 205 9.07 -18.38 -1.11
C GLY A 205 9.49 -16.95 -1.46
N THR A 206 10.44 -16.87 -2.38
CA THR A 206 11.00 -15.62 -2.88
C THR A 206 10.13 -15.00 -3.98
N GLU A 207 10.49 -13.80 -4.43
CA GLU A 207 9.88 -13.21 -5.61
C GLU A 207 10.09 -14.08 -6.87
N GLU A 208 11.24 -14.73 -6.97
CA GLU A 208 11.54 -15.61 -8.09
C GLU A 208 10.65 -16.85 -8.08
N ASP A 209 10.38 -17.42 -6.91
CA ASP A 209 9.42 -18.51 -6.75
C ASP A 209 7.99 -18.08 -7.14
N ALA A 210 7.60 -16.85 -6.78
CA ALA A 210 6.32 -16.27 -7.18
C ALA A 210 6.23 -16.05 -8.69
N ARG A 211 7.32 -15.62 -9.33
CA ARG A 211 7.43 -15.48 -10.80
C ARG A 211 7.28 -16.83 -11.50
N ARG A 212 7.99 -17.86 -11.02
CA ARG A 212 7.89 -19.23 -11.55
C ARG A 212 6.47 -19.75 -11.41
N TRP A 213 5.85 -19.56 -10.25
CA TRP A 213 4.47 -19.94 -10.01
C TRP A 213 3.50 -19.23 -10.96
N ALA A 214 3.69 -17.93 -11.22
CA ALA A 214 2.90 -17.19 -12.20
C ALA A 214 3.03 -17.78 -13.61
N CYS A 215 4.24 -18.19 -14.03
CA CYS A 215 4.47 -18.86 -15.32
C CYS A 215 3.74 -20.20 -15.43
N GLU A 216 3.84 -21.03 -14.39
CA GLU A 216 3.20 -22.35 -14.32
C GLU A 216 1.67 -22.24 -14.43
N LEU A 217 1.06 -21.28 -13.75
CA LEU A 217 -0.39 -21.03 -13.77
C LEU A 217 -0.95 -20.69 -15.16
N VAL A 218 -0.11 -20.22 -16.07
CA VAL A 218 -0.49 -19.83 -17.43
C VAL A 218 0.17 -20.68 -18.52
N GLY A 219 0.84 -21.77 -18.14
CA GLY A 219 1.47 -22.72 -19.07
C GLY A 219 2.67 -22.16 -19.84
N LEU A 220 3.40 -21.21 -19.25
CA LEU A 220 4.64 -20.66 -19.81
C LEU A 220 5.87 -21.31 -19.17
N ASP A 221 6.96 -21.46 -19.95
CA ASP A 221 8.23 -22.04 -19.49
C ASP A 221 8.92 -21.08 -18.49
N PRO A 222 9.06 -21.44 -17.20
CA PRO A 222 9.61 -20.54 -16.18
C PRO A 222 11.04 -20.09 -16.49
N GLU A 223 11.85 -20.91 -17.16
CA GLU A 223 13.27 -20.63 -17.42
C GLU A 223 13.47 -19.69 -18.63
N LYS A 224 12.48 -19.60 -19.52
CA LYS A 224 12.57 -18.78 -20.76
C LYS A 224 11.68 -17.55 -20.75
N THR A 225 10.67 -17.53 -19.90
CA THR A 225 9.64 -16.48 -19.90
C THR A 225 10.19 -15.19 -19.32
N LYS A 226 10.15 -14.12 -20.13
CA LYS A 226 10.61 -12.79 -19.71
C LYS A 226 9.52 -12.06 -18.94
N THR A 227 9.94 -11.30 -17.93
CA THR A 227 9.09 -10.31 -17.26
C THR A 227 9.09 -8.99 -18.02
N PHE A 228 7.93 -8.35 -18.10
CA PHE A 228 7.77 -6.99 -18.59
C PHE A 228 7.63 -6.06 -17.38
N ASN A 229 8.68 -5.30 -17.10
CA ASN A 229 8.70 -4.34 -16.01
C ASN A 229 8.16 -2.99 -16.52
N PHE A 230 7.27 -2.37 -15.75
CA PHE A 230 6.90 -0.98 -15.98
C PHE A 230 7.99 -0.11 -15.37
N GLU A 231 8.67 0.69 -16.22
CA GLU A 231 9.68 1.63 -15.72
C GLU A 231 9.04 2.63 -14.77
N GLU A 232 9.60 2.74 -13.57
CA GLU A 232 9.30 3.88 -12.72
C GLU A 232 9.84 5.14 -13.41
N LYS A 233 8.95 6.11 -13.67
CA LYS A 233 9.38 7.43 -14.12
C LYS A 233 10.21 8.02 -13.01
N LYS A 234 11.54 7.87 -13.10
CA LYS A 234 12.50 8.46 -12.16
C LYS A 234 12.12 9.91 -11.90
N SER A 235 11.92 10.25 -10.63
CA SER A 235 11.71 11.63 -10.20
C SER A 235 12.84 12.51 -10.75
N VAL A 236 12.51 13.70 -11.26
CA VAL A 236 13.48 14.63 -11.87
C VAL A 236 14.61 14.96 -10.88
N VAL A 237 14.33 14.92 -9.58
CA VAL A 237 15.30 15.11 -8.50
C VAL A 237 16.40 14.04 -8.54
N SER A 238 16.05 12.77 -8.77
CA SER A 238 17.03 11.67 -8.91
C SER A 238 17.95 11.80 -10.12
N ARG A 239 17.53 12.58 -11.14
CA ARG A 239 18.40 12.89 -12.31
C ARG A 239 19.41 13.99 -12.00
N PHE A 240 19.14 14.85 -11.02
CA PHE A 240 20.06 15.89 -10.57
C PHE A 240 20.99 15.45 -9.44
N THR A 241 20.62 14.40 -8.70
CA THR A 241 21.43 13.84 -7.59
C THR A 241 22.28 12.64 -7.97
N SER A 242 22.21 12.16 -9.21
CA SER A 242 23.06 11.06 -9.74
C SER A 242 24.50 11.54 -9.92
N ASN A 243 25.23 11.67 -8.82
CA ASN A 243 26.69 11.76 -8.81
C ASN A 243 27.18 10.64 -7.87
N ASP A 244 27.88 9.65 -8.43
CA ASP A 244 28.31 8.36 -7.86
C ASP A 244 29.20 8.43 -6.60
N ARG A 245 29.24 9.56 -5.89
CA ARG A 245 30.04 9.77 -4.66
C ARG A 245 29.23 9.88 -3.38
N LEU A 246 27.89 9.96 -3.45
CA LEU A 246 27.02 10.08 -2.26
C LEU A 246 26.39 8.75 -1.81
N ASP A 247 26.35 7.73 -2.68
CA ASP A 247 25.73 6.43 -2.36
C ASP A 247 26.46 5.67 -1.24
N GLY A 248 27.77 5.90 -1.07
CA GLY A 248 28.57 5.32 0.01
C GLY A 248 28.32 5.92 1.40
N LEU A 249 27.70 7.11 1.49
CA LEU A 249 27.42 7.80 2.75
C LEU A 249 25.99 7.56 3.26
N ILE A 250 25.06 7.18 2.38
CA ILE A 250 23.63 6.98 2.71
C ILE A 250 23.36 5.57 3.27
N GLY A 251 24.16 4.56 2.90
CA GLY A 251 23.98 3.17 3.32
C GLY A 251 24.24 2.88 4.82
N ALA A 252 24.68 3.85 5.61
CA ALA A 252 25.11 3.66 7.01
C ALA A 252 24.21 4.34 8.07
N LEU A 253 23.05 4.89 7.70
CA LEU A 253 22.19 5.64 8.65
C LEU A 253 20.74 5.12 8.72
N PRO A 254 20.40 4.26 9.70
CA PRO A 254 19.02 4.09 10.18
C PRO A 254 18.87 4.96 11.45
N PRO A 255 18.02 6.01 11.48
CA PRO A 255 16.54 5.99 11.36
C PRO A 255 15.99 7.10 10.43
N LEU A 256 16.87 7.79 9.71
CA LEU A 256 16.56 8.93 8.84
C LEU A 256 15.78 8.52 7.58
N VAL A 257 16.06 7.33 7.03
CA VAL A 257 15.41 6.84 5.80
C VAL A 257 13.91 6.62 6.00
N VAL A 258 13.50 6.03 7.14
CA VAL A 258 12.08 5.86 7.46
C VAL A 258 11.39 7.20 7.66
N GLY A 259 12.09 8.19 8.25
CA GLY A 259 11.59 9.55 8.41
C GLY A 259 11.44 10.30 7.08
N MET A 260 12.33 10.05 6.11
CA MET A 260 12.26 10.65 4.78
C MET A 260 11.12 10.07 3.95
N ASP A 261 10.91 8.76 3.96
CA ASP A 261 9.76 8.14 3.28
C ASP A 261 8.43 8.60 3.90
N TRP A 262 8.39 8.82 5.22
CA TRP A 262 7.23 9.38 5.91
C TRP A 262 7.00 10.85 5.57
N LEU A 263 8.07 11.65 5.50
CA LEU A 263 8.02 13.06 5.13
C LEU A 263 7.60 13.21 3.66
N GLU A 264 8.15 12.38 2.76
CA GLU A 264 7.72 12.31 1.36
C GLU A 264 6.26 11.91 1.24
N PHE A 265 5.80 10.93 2.01
CA PHE A 265 4.39 10.59 2.08
C PHE A 265 3.53 11.77 2.56
N GLU A 266 3.89 12.45 3.66
CA GLU A 266 3.17 13.64 4.12
C GLU A 266 3.16 14.75 3.06
N LEU A 267 4.29 14.99 2.39
CA LEU A 267 4.42 15.99 1.32
C LEU A 267 3.58 15.62 0.08
N GLU A 268 3.53 14.34 -0.30
CA GLU A 268 2.74 13.86 -1.43
C GLU A 268 1.24 13.86 -1.15
N THR A 269 0.83 13.56 0.09
CA THR A 269 -0.60 13.52 0.47
C THR A 269 -1.17 14.89 0.84
N CYS A 270 -0.36 15.77 1.44
CA CYS A 270 -0.85 17.01 2.05
C CYS A 270 -0.16 18.29 1.53
N GLY A 271 0.86 18.17 0.67
CA GLY A 271 1.62 19.33 0.14
C GLY A 271 2.54 20.01 1.16
N LEU A 272 2.44 19.63 2.43
CA LEU A 272 3.22 20.06 3.60
C LEU A 272 3.22 18.91 4.62
N PRO A 273 4.21 18.81 5.52
CA PRO A 273 4.13 17.94 6.70
C PRO A 273 2.83 18.25 7.44
N LEU A 274 2.03 17.25 7.83
CA LEU A 274 0.69 17.45 8.41
C LEU A 274 0.71 18.33 9.67
N TRP A 275 1.81 18.29 10.42
CA TRP A 275 2.08 19.13 11.59
C TRP A 275 2.49 20.59 11.25
N LEU A 276 2.61 20.92 9.97
CA LEU A 276 2.90 22.25 9.43
C LEU A 276 1.73 22.84 8.63
N TYR A 277 0.61 22.12 8.49
CA TYR A 277 -0.55 22.61 7.76
C TYR A 277 -1.11 23.87 8.45
N ARG A 278 -1.02 25.00 7.76
CA ARG A 278 -1.74 26.23 8.10
C ARG A 278 -2.83 26.41 7.05
N PRO A 279 -4.11 26.58 7.44
CA PRO A 279 -5.20 26.83 6.50
C PRO A 279 -5.00 28.14 5.72
#